data_AF-A0A938B6D1-F1
#
_entry.id   AF-A0A938B6D1-F1
#
_cell.length_a   1.000
_cell.length_b   1.000
_cell.length_c   1.000
_cell.angle_alpha   90.00
_cell.angle_beta   90.00
_cell.angle_gamma   90.00
#
_symmetry.space_group_name_H-M   'P 1'
#
loop_
_entity.id
_entity.type
_entity.pdbx_description
1 polymer ?
#
loop_
_entity_poly.entity_id
_entity_poly.type
_entity_poly.pdbx_seq_one_letter_code
_entity_poly.pdbx_strand_id
1 'polypeptide(L)'
;LRPYLDNYMRDKNVDAETKSRLLRLAHDLAVSSFGMRQELYEYWHGGDPNRNRINLLRSYDQRDIRARIETLLSAPLAHGERSGSVPSPSGRGHG
;
A
#
# COMPACT_ATOMS: atom_id res chain seq x y z
N LEU A 1 -34.99 -13.47 29.96
CA LEU A 1 -33.96 -12.70 29.21
C LEU A 1 -33.69 -13.25 27.81
N ARG A 2 -33.45 -14.56 27.64
CA ARG A 2 -33.11 -15.18 26.34
C ARG A 2 -34.03 -14.80 25.16
N PRO A 3 -35.38 -14.76 25.29
CA PRO A 3 -36.27 -14.37 24.18
C PRO A 3 -36.08 -12.92 23.71
N TYR A 4 -35.64 -12.04 24.61
CA TYR A 4 -35.33 -10.65 24.25
C TYR A 4 -34.00 -10.56 23.50
N LEU A 5 -32.98 -11.32 23.92
CA LEU A 5 -31.70 -11.38 23.21
C LEU A 5 -31.88 -11.95 21.79
N ASP A 6 -32.68 -13.00 21.65
CA ASP A 6 -32.97 -13.61 20.35
C ASP A 6 -33.74 -12.65 19.42
N ASN A 7 -34.53 -11.73 19.96
CA ASN A 7 -35.22 -10.70 19.17
C ASN A 7 -34.31 -9.50 18.82
N TYR A 8 -33.55 -8.99 19.79
CA TYR A 8 -32.76 -7.76 19.62
C TYR A 8 -31.38 -7.99 19.00
N MET A 9 -30.81 -9.19 19.15
CA MET A 9 -29.52 -9.55 18.53
C MET A 9 -29.68 -10.37 17.25
N ARG A 10 -30.92 -10.57 16.78
CA ARG A 10 -31.18 -11.25 15.51
C ARG A 10 -30.55 -10.50 14.35
N ASP A 11 -29.85 -11.24 13.50
CA ASP A 11 -29.41 -10.76 12.19
C ASP A 11 -30.07 -11.57 11.08
N LYS A 12 -29.96 -11.12 9.82
CA LYS A 12 -30.59 -11.79 8.68
C LYS A 12 -30.11 -13.24 8.53
N ASN A 13 -28.86 -13.53 8.88
CA ASN A 13 -28.19 -14.82 8.68
C ASN A 13 -27.44 -15.36 9.91
N VAL A 14 -27.56 -14.73 11.09
CA VAL A 14 -26.78 -15.10 12.28
C VAL A 14 -27.67 -15.07 13.53
N ASP A 15 -27.59 -16.12 14.35
CA ASP A 15 -28.30 -16.19 15.63
C ASP A 15 -27.66 -15.31 16.71
N ALA A 16 -28.43 -15.03 17.77
CA ALA A 16 -27.97 -14.17 18.86
C ALA A 16 -26.73 -14.72 19.58
N GLU A 17 -26.61 -16.05 19.68
CA GLU A 17 -25.49 -16.70 20.36
C GLU A 17 -24.18 -16.50 19.59
N THR A 18 -24.17 -16.79 18.30
CA THR A 18 -23.02 -16.61 17.41
C THR A 18 -22.62 -15.14 17.36
N LYS A 19 -23.59 -14.24 17.24
CA LYS A 19 -23.33 -12.79 17.27
C LYS A 19 -22.72 -12.34 18.60
N SER A 20 -23.19 -12.88 19.73
CA SER A 20 -22.63 -12.56 21.05
C SER A 20 -21.18 -13.02 21.21
N ARG A 21 -20.82 -14.20 20.67
CA ARG A 21 -19.45 -14.72 20.67
C ARG A 21 -18.53 -13.89 19.78
N LEU A 22 -19.00 -13.47 18.60
CA LEU A 22 -18.25 -12.59 17.71
C LEU A 22 -17.97 -11.23 18.34
N LEU A 23 -18.98 -10.61 18.96
CA LEU A 23 -18.82 -9.32 19.64
C LEU A 23 -17.89 -9.42 20.85
N ARG A 24 -17.91 -10.54 21.58
CA ARG A 24 -16.95 -10.80 22.65
C ARG A 24 -15.51 -10.84 22.11
N LEU A 25 -15.28 -11.57 21.02
CA LEU A 25 -13.95 -11.63 20.39
C LEU A 25 -13.49 -10.25 19.91
N ALA A 26 -14.36 -9.50 19.24
CA ALA A 26 -14.04 -8.14 18.79
C ALA A 26 -13.70 -7.21 19.95
N HIS A 27 -14.45 -7.28 21.06
CA HIS A 27 -14.15 -6.55 22.28
C HIS A 27 -12.78 -6.95 22.85
N ASP A 28 -12.48 -8.25 22.89
CA ASP A 28 -11.21 -8.74 23.44
C ASP A 28 -10.00 -8.28 22.60
N LEU A 29 -10.16 -8.13 21.29
CA LEU A 29 -9.12 -7.64 20.39
C LEU A 29 -8.98 -6.11 20.40
N ALA A 30 -10.08 -5.36 20.36
CA ALA A 30 -10.06 -3.93 20.11
C ALA A 30 -10.23 -3.05 21.36
N VAL A 31 -10.84 -3.58 22.43
CA VAL A 31 -11.28 -2.80 23.59
C VAL A 31 -10.70 -3.33 24.90
N SER A 32 -10.22 -4.57 24.94
CA SER A 32 -9.58 -5.10 26.14
C SER A 32 -8.20 -4.47 26.35
N SER A 33 -7.85 -4.32 27.63
CA SER A 33 -6.51 -3.86 28.01
C SER A 33 -5.40 -4.80 27.52
N PHE A 34 -5.71 -6.07 27.25
CA PHE A 34 -4.76 -7.02 26.68
C PHE A 34 -4.51 -6.74 25.18
N GLY A 35 -5.57 -6.57 24.39
CA GLY A 35 -5.48 -6.23 22.97
C GLY A 35 -4.74 -4.91 22.72
N MET A 36 -5.09 -3.86 23.48
CA MET A 36 -4.38 -2.57 23.40
C MET A 36 -2.89 -2.66 23.79
N ARG A 37 -2.53 -3.54 24.75
CA ARG A 37 -1.12 -3.76 25.09
C ARG A 37 -0.36 -4.50 23.99
N GLN A 38 -1.00 -5.43 23.28
CA GLN A 38 -0.38 -6.10 22.13
C GLN A 38 -0.15 -5.10 20.99
N GLU A 39 -1.13 -4.26 20.67
CA GLU A 39 -0.99 -3.21 19.65
C GLU A 39 0.15 -2.23 19.97
N LEU A 40 0.21 -1.76 21.23
CA LEU A 40 1.30 -0.90 21.68
C LEU A 40 2.66 -1.62 21.64
N TYR A 41 2.70 -2.90 22.00
CA TYR A 41 3.94 -3.67 21.94
C TYR A 41 4.46 -3.76 20.50
N GLU A 42 3.61 -4.13 19.55
CA GLU A 42 3.98 -4.16 18.13
C GLU A 42 4.42 -2.79 17.61
N TYR A 43 3.74 -1.72 18.03
CA TYR A 43 4.10 -0.36 17.64
C TYR A 43 5.48 0.07 18.16
N TRP A 44 5.76 -0.18 19.44
CA TRP A 44 7.02 0.25 20.08
C TRP A 44 8.19 -0.71 19.83
N HIS A 45 7.93 -1.99 19.60
CA HIS A 45 8.94 -3.03 19.42
C HIS A 45 9.05 -3.56 17.98
N GLY A 46 8.26 -3.04 17.04
CA GLY A 46 8.34 -3.39 15.62
C GLY A 46 9.64 -2.94 14.93
N GLY A 47 10.50 -2.20 15.63
CA GLY A 47 11.76 -1.67 15.09
C GLY A 47 11.54 -0.45 14.20
N ASP A 48 12.58 -0.05 13.47
CA ASP A 48 12.51 1.11 12.57
C ASP A 48 11.78 0.72 11.26
N PRO A 49 10.63 1.35 10.94
CA PRO A 49 9.85 0.98 9.74
C PRO A 49 10.60 1.19 8.43
N ASN A 50 11.53 2.16 8.36
CA ASN A 50 12.33 2.41 7.17
C ASN A 50 13.39 1.32 7.01
N ARG A 51 14.06 0.90 8.09
CA ARG A 51 15.00 -0.21 8.08
C ARG A 51 14.30 -1.52 7.69
N ASN A 52 13.10 -1.76 8.22
CA ASN A 52 12.31 -2.95 7.85
C ASN A 52 11.98 -2.96 6.35
N ARG A 53 11.52 -1.82 5.80
CA ARG A 53 11.26 -1.68 4.36
C ARG A 53 12.52 -1.88 3.52
N ILE A 54 13.66 -1.33 3.93
CA ILE A 54 14.95 -1.50 3.23
C ILE A 54 15.39 -2.97 3.26
N ASN A 55 15.27 -3.63 4.41
CA ASN A 55 15.66 -5.04 4.56
C ASN A 55 14.76 -5.95 3.71
N LEU A 56 13.46 -5.68 3.69
CA LEU A 56 12.51 -6.39 2.83
C LEU A 56 12.83 -6.19 1.34
N LEU A 57 13.11 -4.96 0.92
CA LEU A 57 13.54 -4.69 -0.46
C LEU A 57 14.83 -5.47 -0.81
N ARG A 58 15.80 -5.48 0.11
CA ARG A 58 17.08 -6.19 -0.05
C ARG A 58 16.93 -7.72 -0.09
N SER A 59 15.87 -8.28 0.49
CA SER A 59 15.65 -9.73 0.47
C SER A 59 15.06 -10.23 -0.85
N TYR A 60 14.50 -9.35 -1.69
CA TYR A 60 14.05 -9.71 -3.04
C TYR A 60 15.21 -9.82 -4.02
N ASP A 61 15.11 -10.77 -4.95
CA ASP A 61 16.01 -10.82 -6.10
C ASP A 61 15.71 -9.67 -7.06
N GLN A 62 16.67 -8.74 -7.18
CA GLN A 62 16.53 -7.53 -7.99
C GLN A 62 17.22 -7.63 -9.35
N ARG A 63 17.79 -8.80 -9.71
CA ARG A 63 18.58 -8.97 -10.94
C ARG A 63 17.80 -8.57 -12.19
N ASP A 64 16.56 -9.04 -12.32
CA ASP A 64 15.74 -8.79 -13.51
C ASP A 64 15.37 -7.30 -13.65
N ILE A 65 14.97 -6.67 -12.54
CA ILE A 65 14.61 -5.24 -12.52
C ILE A 65 15.85 -4.40 -12.81
N ARG A 66 17.01 -4.74 -12.22
CA ARG A 66 18.27 -4.05 -12.48
C ARG A 66 18.68 -4.17 -13.95
N ALA A 67 18.62 -5.37 -14.54
CA ALA A 67 18.93 -5.59 -15.95
C ALA A 67 18.03 -4.75 -16.87
N ARG A 68 16.74 -4.62 -16.52
CA ARG A 68 15.79 -3.76 -17.26
C ARG A 68 16.15 -2.28 -17.15
N ILE A 69 16.56 -1.81 -15.98
CA ILE A 69 17.03 -0.42 -15.79
C ILE A 69 18.31 -0.18 -16.59
N GLU A 70 19.28 -1.10 -16.53
CA GLU A 70 20.52 -1.01 -17.31
C GLU A 70 20.24 -0.96 -18.81
N THR A 71 19.29 -1.77 -19.29
CA THR A 71 18.83 -1.72 -20.68
C THR A 71 18.26 -0.34 -21.04
N LEU A 72 17.41 0.24 -20.18
CA LEU A 72 16.83 1.56 -20.41
C LEU A 72 17.87 2.69 -20.38
N LEU A 73 18.92 2.56 -19.56
CA LEU A 73 20.01 3.52 -19.48
C LEU A 73 21.03 3.37 -20.62
N SER A 74 21.05 2.21 -21.30
CA SER A 74 22.02 1.92 -22.37
C SER A 74 21.81 2.73 -23.66
N ALA A 75 20.64 3.35 -23.82
CA ALA A 75 20.34 4.22 -24.93
C ALA A 75 19.71 5.53 -24.44
N PRO A 76 19.96 6.67 -25.10
CA PRO A 76 19.20 7.89 -24.84
C PRO A 76 17.72 7.58 -24.99
N LEU A 77 16.92 7.92 -23.98
CA LEU A 77 15.47 7.86 -24.11
C LEU A 77 15.09 8.63 -25.36
N ALA A 78 14.33 7.99 -26.27
CA ALA A 78 13.88 8.64 -27.48
C ALA A 78 13.14 9.92 -27.09
N HIS A 79 13.79 11.06 -27.27
CA HIS A 79 13.13 12.34 -27.17
C HIS A 79 12.11 12.33 -28.30
N GLY A 80 10.82 12.26 -27.95
CA GLY A 80 9.74 12.26 -28.92
C GLY A 80 10.04 13.31 -29.98
N GLU A 81 10.08 12.87 -31.24
CA GLU A 81 10.47 13.71 -32.36
C GLU A 81 9.70 15.03 -32.29
N ARG A 82 10.42 16.13 -32.09
CA ARG A 82 9.85 17.45 -32.34
C ARG A 82 9.71 17.59 -33.85
N SER A 83 8.60 17.08 -34.38
CA SER A 83 8.09 17.45 -35.70
C SER A 83 7.94 18.96 -35.73
N GLY A 84 8.76 19.63 -36.54
CA GLY A 84 8.66 21.07 -36.76
C GLY A 84 10.00 21.71 -37.12
N SER A 85 10.46 21.46 -38.34
CA SER A 85 11.45 22.30 -39.01
C SER A 85 10.89 23.73 -39.14
N VAL A 86 11.37 24.66 -38.31
CA VAL A 86 11.19 26.10 -38.57
C VAL A 86 12.17 26.48 -39.69
N PRO A 87 11.71 26.95 -40.86
CA PRO A 87 12.63 27.33 -41.92
C PRO A 87 13.39 28.61 -41.52
N SER A 88 14.72 28.57 -41.67
CA SER A 88 15.59 29.75 -41.52
C SER A 88 15.17 30.84 -42.51
N PRO A 89 15.02 32.12 -42.08
CA PRO A 89 14.86 33.21 -43.03
C PRO A 89 16.20 33.42 -43.76
N SER A 90 16.21 33.11 -45.04
CA SER A 90 17.28 33.38 -45.99
C SER A 90 17.68 34.86 -45.95
N GLY A 91 18.99 35.11 -45.93
CA GLY A 91 19.57 36.44 -45.94
C GLY A 91 19.05 37.31 -47.08
N ARG A 92 18.75 38.56 -46.76
CA ARG A 92 18.44 39.60 -47.75
C ARG A 92 19.60 40.59 -47.75
N GLY A 93 20.52 40.40 -48.69
CA GLY A 93 21.41 41.46 -49.15
C GLY A 93 20.86 42.02 -50.46
N HIS A 94 20.66 43.34 -50.50
CA HIS A 94 20.93 44.26 -51.62
C HIS A 94 20.07 45.54 -51.49
N GLY A 95 20.76 46.67 -51.60
CA GLY A 95 20.25 48.04 -51.53
C GLY A 95 21.36 48.95 -51.02
#